data_AF-A0A167TIX5-F1
#
_entry.id   AF-A0A167TIX5-F1
#
_cell.length_a   1.000
_cell.length_b   1.000
_cell.length_c   1.000
_cell.angle_alpha   90.00
_cell.angle_beta   90.00
_cell.angle_gamma   90.00
#
_symmetry.space_group_name_H-M   'P 1'
#
loop_
_entity.id
_entity.type
_entity.pdbx_description
1 polymer ?
#
loop_
_entity_poly.entity_id
_entity_poly.type
_entity_poly.pdbx_seq_one_letter_code
_entity_poly.pdbx_strand_id
1 'polypeptide(L)'
;MNAFVRLFAMLSHPVQALYRHWLYRQSISISSSAMLHKLFEEKMPRKPLTDEERKLVMTIKNETTRLNRDNVTRTEAYFSFFQRHPEVHWAFLAHLVSRNGGWNMTDLKGSLVPVVVATEQIKPLFLFLERANTLIFHDAYPQLLLYEKSKEQKKKLFHLLPYFSVSAFMQPFWEHFYETKDAPVLTVALIINEQQYIQQRVVQHPFFQEQVIKTFPFLCQQWLGFNDVLIPYKSGRHVRLTGITVRDFADVSHRIEIGKALYGMLFYRNSLFQRVYHFACQTKHTGSRADFWPHIFSKTNDGGRIFSPTLSDAWPVMEHRFPDKRDWFYDLTILHEAERIPLMSHPSLTLHYADNLKKLQKIATATKQAMHS
;
A
#
# COMPACT_ATOMS: atom_id res chain seq x y z
N MET A 1 16.15 16.12 -0.75
CA MET A 1 15.32 16.88 -1.73
C MET A 1 15.89 18.28 -1.90
N ASN A 2 16.33 18.65 -3.10
CA ASN A 2 16.97 19.95 -3.38
C ASN A 2 15.99 21.10 -3.08
N ALA A 3 16.44 22.18 -2.44
CA ALA A 3 15.58 23.29 -1.98
C ALA A 3 14.74 23.90 -3.14
N PHE A 4 15.28 23.86 -4.36
CA PHE A 4 14.61 24.28 -5.59
C PHE A 4 13.38 23.43 -5.96
N VAL A 5 13.41 22.12 -5.75
CA VAL A 5 12.27 21.23 -6.06
C VAL A 5 11.14 21.44 -5.06
N ARG A 6 11.48 21.67 -3.78
CA ARG A 6 10.50 22.06 -2.75
C ARG A 6 9.83 23.39 -3.11
N LEU A 7 10.61 24.39 -3.51
CA LEU A 7 10.10 25.70 -3.89
C LEU A 7 9.19 25.62 -5.12
N PHE A 8 9.59 24.88 -6.15
CA PHE A 8 8.80 24.73 -7.38
C PHE A 8 7.48 24.00 -7.13
N ALA A 9 7.48 22.92 -6.33
CA ALA A 9 6.26 22.22 -5.93
C ALA A 9 5.34 23.08 -5.04
N MET A 10 5.92 23.92 -4.18
CA MET A 10 5.18 24.89 -3.36
C MET A 10 4.47 25.94 -4.22
N LEU A 11 5.13 26.41 -5.27
CA LEU A 11 4.61 27.43 -6.18
C LEU A 11 3.53 26.87 -7.13
N SER A 12 3.64 25.61 -7.53
CA SER A 12 2.68 24.98 -8.46
C SER A 12 1.44 24.41 -7.77
N HIS A 13 1.52 23.99 -6.49
CA HIS A 13 0.37 23.52 -5.70
C HIS A 13 0.38 24.02 -4.24
N PRO A 14 0.17 25.33 -3.99
CA PRO A 14 0.38 25.95 -2.67
C PRO A 14 -0.52 25.38 -1.56
N VAL A 15 -1.78 25.07 -1.87
CA VAL A 15 -2.72 24.46 -0.92
C VAL A 15 -2.28 23.05 -0.50
N GLN A 16 -1.72 22.28 -1.43
CA GLN A 16 -1.22 20.93 -1.15
C GLN A 16 0.07 20.99 -0.33
N ALA A 17 0.96 21.95 -0.61
CA ALA A 17 2.17 22.15 0.16
C ALA A 17 1.87 22.55 1.62
N LEU A 18 0.92 23.47 1.84
CA LEU A 18 0.46 23.83 3.19
C LEU A 18 -0.16 22.64 3.92
N TYR A 19 -0.97 21.84 3.23
CA TYR A 19 -1.54 20.61 3.79
C TYR A 19 -0.44 19.62 4.22
N ARG A 20 0.54 19.35 3.35
CA ARG A 20 1.68 18.46 3.67
C ARG A 20 2.49 18.99 4.84
N HIS A 21 2.78 20.30 4.87
CA HIS A 21 3.51 20.92 5.97
C HIS A 21 2.80 20.75 7.31
N TRP A 22 1.48 20.95 7.34
CA TRP A 22 0.70 20.78 8.56
C TRP A 22 0.60 19.31 8.98
N LEU A 23 0.37 18.39 8.02
CA LEU A 23 0.19 16.97 8.30
C LEU A 23 1.48 16.29 8.81
N TYR A 24 2.64 16.71 8.29
CA TYR A 24 3.94 16.10 8.60
C TYR A 24 4.84 16.99 9.47
N ARG A 25 4.25 17.94 10.22
CA ARG A 25 5.00 18.92 11.02
C ARG A 25 5.84 18.27 12.11
N GLN A 26 5.34 17.21 12.72
CA GLN A 26 6.05 16.45 13.75
C GLN A 26 6.64 15.20 13.12
N SER A 27 7.87 14.85 13.50
CA SER A 27 8.54 13.63 13.02
C SER A 27 9.50 13.09 14.06
N ILE A 28 9.76 11.79 14.02
CA ILE A 28 10.80 11.11 14.81
C ILE A 28 11.93 10.72 13.87
N SER A 29 13.18 10.93 14.30
CA SER A 29 14.36 10.36 13.63
C SER A 29 14.48 8.88 13.96
N ILE A 30 14.66 8.06 12.94
CA ILE A 30 14.81 6.60 13.05
C ILE A 30 16.20 6.12 12.62
N SER A 31 16.95 6.94 11.90
CA SER A 31 18.32 6.64 11.48
C SER A 31 19.09 7.94 11.24
N SER A 32 20.41 7.82 11.08
CA SER A 32 21.28 8.94 10.68
C SER A 32 21.81 8.73 9.27
N SER A 33 22.10 9.84 8.57
CA SER A 33 22.73 9.79 7.24
C SER A 33 24.01 8.94 7.25
N ALA A 34 24.89 9.13 8.25
CA ALA A 34 26.11 8.35 8.39
C ALA A 34 25.85 6.83 8.54
N MET A 35 24.85 6.44 9.34
CA MET A 35 24.44 5.04 9.47
C MET A 35 23.96 4.48 8.12
N LEU A 36 23.07 5.20 7.43
CA LEU A 36 22.50 4.77 6.16
C LEU A 36 23.56 4.62 5.08
N HIS A 37 24.50 5.57 4.97
CA HIS A 37 25.59 5.48 4.00
C HIS A 37 26.51 4.28 4.28
N LYS A 38 26.81 4.01 5.56
CA LYS A 38 27.62 2.86 5.96
C LYS A 38 27.02 1.52 5.50
N LEU A 39 25.68 1.38 5.48
CA LEU A 39 25.02 0.16 4.99
C LEU A 39 25.38 -0.16 3.53
N PHE A 40 25.71 0.85 2.71
CA PHE A 40 25.98 0.71 1.29
C PHE A 40 27.48 0.67 0.95
N GLU A 41 28.36 0.77 1.93
CA GLU A 41 29.82 0.65 1.74
C GLU A 41 30.26 -0.82 1.58
N GLU A 42 29.54 -1.74 2.24
CA GLU A 42 29.84 -3.18 2.22
C GLU A 42 29.39 -3.82 0.90
N LYS A 43 30.35 -4.16 0.04
CA LYS A 43 30.08 -4.92 -1.19
C LYS A 43 30.17 -6.42 -0.93
N MET A 44 29.05 -7.12 -1.05
CA MET A 44 29.04 -8.59 -1.02
C MET A 44 29.50 -9.16 -2.38
N PRO A 45 30.48 -10.07 -2.40
CA PRO A 45 30.92 -10.71 -3.64
C PRO A 45 29.82 -11.59 -4.22
N ARG A 46 29.59 -11.49 -5.54
CA ARG A 46 28.68 -12.40 -6.25
C ARG A 46 29.30 -13.79 -6.31
N LYS A 47 28.65 -14.76 -5.67
CA LYS A 47 29.02 -16.19 -5.76
C LYS A 47 28.01 -16.93 -6.64
N PRO A 48 28.42 -17.95 -7.39
CA PRO A 48 27.48 -18.86 -8.06
C PRO A 48 26.53 -19.50 -7.05
N LEU A 49 25.26 -19.66 -7.43
CA LEU A 49 24.29 -20.35 -6.59
C LEU A 49 24.64 -21.82 -6.42
N THR A 50 24.55 -22.32 -5.18
CA THR A 50 24.52 -23.76 -4.92
C THR A 50 23.20 -24.38 -5.40
N ASP A 51 23.15 -25.71 -5.50
CA ASP A 51 21.93 -26.40 -5.91
C ASP A 51 20.80 -26.23 -4.88
N GLU A 52 21.13 -26.17 -3.59
CA GLU A 52 20.17 -25.86 -2.52
C GLU A 52 19.60 -24.46 -2.67
N GLU A 53 20.45 -23.47 -3.00
CA GLU A 53 20.00 -22.09 -3.22
C GLU A 53 19.12 -21.97 -4.46
N ARG A 54 19.44 -22.69 -5.55
CA ARG A 54 18.57 -22.77 -6.75
C ARG A 54 17.20 -23.34 -6.41
N LYS A 55 17.16 -24.43 -5.64
CA LYS A 55 15.91 -25.06 -5.18
C LYS A 55 15.11 -24.12 -4.27
N LEU A 56 15.78 -23.41 -3.37
CA LEU A 56 15.16 -22.43 -2.49
C LEU A 56 14.53 -21.27 -3.29
N VAL A 57 15.29 -20.69 -4.22
CA VAL A 57 14.79 -19.61 -5.10
C VAL A 57 13.57 -20.08 -5.89
N MET A 58 13.61 -21.29 -6.46
CA MET A 58 12.46 -21.83 -7.19
C MET A 58 11.23 -22.03 -6.28
N THR A 59 11.44 -22.52 -5.06
CA THR A 59 10.37 -22.72 -4.07
C THR A 59 9.71 -21.38 -3.71
N ILE A 60 10.51 -20.35 -3.40
CA ILE A 60 10.00 -19.01 -3.07
C ILE A 60 9.26 -18.40 -4.26
N LYS A 61 9.76 -18.56 -5.49
CA LYS A 61 9.07 -18.08 -6.71
C LYS A 61 7.72 -18.75 -6.91
N ASN A 62 7.66 -20.08 -6.77
CA ASN A 62 6.43 -20.83 -6.93
C ASN A 62 5.38 -20.42 -5.89
N GLU A 63 5.79 -20.28 -4.62
CA GLU A 63 4.90 -19.83 -3.55
C GLU A 63 4.42 -18.38 -3.76
N THR A 64 5.33 -17.49 -4.19
CA THR A 64 4.98 -16.11 -4.55
C THR A 64 3.95 -16.08 -5.67
N THR A 65 4.15 -16.83 -6.76
CA THR A 65 3.18 -16.92 -7.86
C THR A 65 1.84 -17.46 -7.39
N ARG A 66 1.84 -18.51 -6.56
CA ARG A 66 0.63 -19.15 -6.02
C ARG A 66 -0.21 -18.16 -5.19
N LEU A 67 0.45 -17.36 -4.35
CA LEU A 67 -0.22 -16.39 -3.48
C LEU A 67 -0.49 -15.03 -4.15
N ASN A 68 0.15 -14.74 -5.28
CA ASN A 68 -0.12 -13.55 -6.10
C ASN A 68 -1.36 -13.71 -7.03
N ARG A 69 -2.29 -14.61 -6.69
CA ARG A 69 -3.46 -14.90 -7.52
C ARG A 69 -4.42 -13.70 -7.66
N ASP A 70 -4.80 -13.11 -6.54
CA ASP A 70 -5.77 -12.02 -6.45
C ASP A 70 -5.51 -11.17 -5.19
N ASN A 71 -6.20 -10.03 -5.06
CA ASN A 71 -5.98 -9.13 -3.92
C ASN A 71 -6.29 -9.81 -2.57
N VAL A 72 -7.33 -10.66 -2.50
CA VAL A 72 -7.72 -11.35 -1.25
C VAL A 72 -6.61 -12.27 -0.78
N THR A 73 -6.07 -13.08 -1.67
CA THR A 73 -5.00 -14.06 -1.40
C THR A 73 -3.71 -13.36 -0.99
N ARG A 74 -3.32 -12.29 -1.70
CA ARG A 74 -2.15 -11.47 -1.36
C ARG A 74 -2.26 -10.84 0.02
N THR A 75 -3.41 -10.23 0.29
CA THR A 75 -3.68 -9.52 1.55
C THR A 75 -3.63 -10.46 2.75
N GLU A 76 -4.15 -11.68 2.60
CA GLU A 76 -4.09 -12.70 3.64
C GLU A 76 -2.66 -13.22 3.85
N ALA A 77 -1.90 -13.40 2.77
CA ALA A 77 -0.52 -13.85 2.83
C ALA A 77 0.38 -12.90 3.65
N TYR A 78 0.18 -11.59 3.54
CA TYR A 78 0.86 -10.61 4.41
C TYR A 78 0.49 -10.77 5.89
N PHE A 79 -0.79 -10.98 6.19
CA PHE A 79 -1.24 -11.14 7.58
C PHE A 79 -0.73 -12.42 8.21
N SER A 80 -0.86 -13.53 7.50
CA SER A 80 -0.33 -14.84 7.89
C SER A 80 1.19 -14.81 8.08
N PHE A 81 1.92 -14.02 7.29
CA PHE A 81 3.35 -13.80 7.53
C PHE A 81 3.60 -13.00 8.81
N PHE A 82 2.92 -11.86 8.99
CA PHE A 82 3.09 -11.03 10.17
C PHE A 82 2.77 -11.76 11.48
N GLN A 83 1.74 -12.62 11.49
CA GLN A 83 1.41 -13.43 12.68
C GLN A 83 2.55 -14.37 13.09
N ARG A 84 3.38 -14.83 12.15
CA ARG A 84 4.56 -15.67 12.42
C ARG A 84 5.82 -14.85 12.72
N HIS A 85 5.92 -13.64 12.13
CA HIS A 85 7.08 -12.75 12.26
C HIS A 85 6.63 -11.32 12.61
N PRO A 86 6.13 -11.08 13.83
CA PRO A 86 5.58 -9.78 14.23
C PRO A 86 6.63 -8.68 14.27
N GLU A 87 7.92 -9.00 14.25
CA GLU A 87 9.01 -8.02 14.13
C GLU A 87 9.05 -7.34 12.75
N VAL A 88 8.44 -7.92 11.71
CA VAL A 88 8.40 -7.35 10.36
C VAL A 88 7.15 -6.48 10.21
N HIS A 89 7.18 -5.29 10.81
CA HIS A 89 6.03 -4.39 10.88
C HIS A 89 5.39 -4.09 9.52
N TRP A 90 6.20 -3.95 8.47
CA TRP A 90 5.72 -3.69 7.11
C TRP A 90 4.67 -4.71 6.64
N ALA A 91 4.78 -5.98 7.01
CA ALA A 91 3.81 -7.00 6.57
C ALA A 91 2.40 -6.71 7.10
N PHE A 92 2.26 -6.24 8.35
CA PHE A 92 0.95 -5.85 8.87
C PHE A 92 0.42 -4.57 8.22
N LEU A 93 1.30 -3.60 7.96
CA LEU A 93 0.94 -2.39 7.25
C LEU A 93 0.46 -2.72 5.82
N ALA A 94 1.18 -3.56 5.10
CA ALA A 94 0.85 -4.02 3.75
C ALA A 94 -0.49 -4.78 3.74
N HIS A 95 -0.76 -5.62 4.74
CA HIS A 95 -2.09 -6.22 4.92
C HIS A 95 -3.18 -5.15 4.99
N LEU A 96 -3.08 -4.19 5.91
CA LEU A 96 -4.12 -3.16 6.12
C LEU A 96 -4.32 -2.26 4.89
N VAL A 97 -3.23 -1.84 4.24
CA VAL A 97 -3.29 -0.99 3.04
C VAL A 97 -3.83 -1.79 1.84
N SER A 98 -3.44 -3.05 1.67
CA SER A 98 -3.94 -3.89 0.56
C SER A 98 -5.43 -4.20 0.67
N ARG A 99 -6.00 -4.22 1.89
CA ARG A 99 -7.46 -4.27 2.08
C ARG A 99 -8.18 -3.09 1.44
N ASN A 100 -7.55 -1.90 1.45
CA ASN A 100 -8.09 -0.73 0.75
C ASN A 100 -8.03 -0.89 -0.76
N GLY A 101 -6.98 -1.50 -1.29
CA GLY A 101 -6.92 -1.91 -2.69
C GLY A 101 -8.11 -2.80 -3.07
N GLY A 102 -8.40 -3.81 -2.23
CA GLY A 102 -9.51 -4.74 -2.45
C GLY A 102 -10.87 -4.04 -2.55
N TRP A 103 -11.23 -3.21 -1.59
CA TRP A 103 -12.55 -2.55 -1.63
C TRP A 103 -12.65 -1.46 -2.68
N ASN A 104 -11.55 -0.80 -3.02
CA ASN A 104 -11.53 0.10 -4.17
C ASN A 104 -11.82 -0.66 -5.47
N MET A 105 -11.28 -1.86 -5.64
CA MET A 105 -11.57 -2.70 -6.80
C MET A 105 -13.05 -3.13 -6.81
N THR A 106 -13.60 -3.63 -5.71
CA THR A 106 -14.98 -4.16 -5.71
C THR A 106 -16.03 -3.07 -5.83
N ASP A 107 -15.78 -1.88 -5.28
CA ASP A 107 -16.73 -0.77 -5.34
C ASP A 107 -16.96 -0.25 -6.75
N LEU A 108 -16.00 -0.45 -7.68
CA LEU A 108 -16.18 -0.24 -9.12
C LEU A 108 -17.29 -1.10 -9.74
N LYS A 109 -17.80 -2.10 -9.01
CA LYS A 109 -18.97 -2.92 -9.36
C LYS A 109 -20.07 -2.85 -8.29
N GLY A 110 -19.93 -1.94 -7.32
CA GLY A 110 -20.92 -1.69 -6.27
C GLY A 110 -22.06 -0.78 -6.72
N SER A 111 -22.89 -0.32 -5.78
CA SER A 111 -24.08 0.49 -6.11
C SER A 111 -23.84 2.00 -6.22
N LEU A 112 -22.65 2.49 -5.84
CA LEU A 112 -22.32 3.93 -5.85
C LEU A 112 -21.38 4.33 -6.98
N VAL A 113 -20.20 3.71 -7.08
CA VAL A 113 -19.16 4.17 -8.02
C VAL A 113 -19.59 4.07 -9.48
N PRO A 114 -20.24 2.98 -9.96
CA PRO A 114 -20.68 2.90 -11.36
C PRO A 114 -21.69 3.97 -11.78
N VAL A 115 -22.31 4.66 -10.83
CA VAL A 115 -23.31 5.69 -11.09
C VAL A 115 -22.65 7.05 -11.33
N VAL A 116 -21.55 7.31 -10.64
CA VAL A 116 -20.85 8.61 -10.66
C VAL A 116 -19.61 8.61 -11.54
N VAL A 117 -19.22 7.43 -12.04
CA VAL A 117 -18.05 7.23 -12.89
C VAL A 117 -18.49 6.72 -14.24
N ALA A 118 -17.92 7.30 -15.28
CA ALA A 118 -18.20 6.88 -16.64
C ALA A 118 -17.82 5.40 -16.84
N THR A 119 -18.67 4.65 -17.55
CA THR A 119 -18.56 3.18 -17.66
C THR A 119 -17.22 2.77 -18.29
N GLU A 120 -16.71 3.56 -19.22
CA GLU A 120 -15.42 3.39 -19.90
C GLU A 120 -14.22 3.52 -18.95
N GLN A 121 -14.35 4.23 -17.82
CA GLN A 121 -13.27 4.43 -16.84
C GLN A 121 -13.17 3.28 -15.82
N ILE A 122 -14.23 2.48 -15.65
CA ILE A 122 -14.29 1.41 -14.64
C ILE A 122 -13.21 0.35 -14.85
N LYS A 123 -13.03 -0.13 -16.09
CA LYS A 123 -12.04 -1.17 -16.40
C LYS A 123 -10.59 -0.66 -16.28
N PRO A 124 -10.21 0.51 -16.83
CA PRO A 124 -8.89 1.09 -16.59
C PRO A 124 -8.54 1.29 -15.12
N LEU A 125 -9.50 1.74 -14.30
CA LEU A 125 -9.30 1.90 -12.85
C LEU A 125 -9.05 0.57 -12.15
N PHE A 126 -9.84 -0.45 -12.47
CA PHE A 126 -9.61 -1.81 -11.95
C PHE A 126 -8.21 -2.31 -12.33
N LEU A 127 -7.83 -2.19 -13.61
CA LEU A 127 -6.52 -2.63 -14.08
C LEU A 127 -5.38 -1.88 -13.39
N PHE A 128 -5.54 -0.59 -13.13
CA PHE A 128 -4.55 0.22 -12.41
C PHE A 128 -4.36 -0.26 -10.97
N LEU A 129 -5.46 -0.44 -10.25
CA LEU A 129 -5.44 -0.93 -8.86
C LEU A 129 -4.85 -2.34 -8.80
N GLU A 130 -5.30 -3.25 -9.66
CA GLU A 130 -4.88 -4.64 -9.67
C GLU A 130 -3.41 -4.75 -10.08
N ARG A 131 -2.97 -3.98 -11.08
CA ARG A 131 -1.58 -3.96 -11.54
C ARG A 131 -0.62 -3.41 -10.48
N ALA A 132 -1.02 -2.39 -9.72
CA ALA A 132 -0.24 -1.92 -8.59
C ALA A 132 -0.12 -3.01 -7.51
N ASN A 133 -1.25 -3.59 -7.07
CA ASN A 133 -1.25 -4.58 -6.00
C ASN A 133 -0.47 -5.86 -6.35
N THR A 134 -0.58 -6.37 -7.58
CA THR A 134 0.16 -7.58 -8.00
C THR A 134 1.67 -7.32 -8.12
N LEU A 135 2.09 -6.14 -8.57
CA LEU A 135 3.49 -5.77 -8.69
C LEU A 135 4.15 -5.57 -7.32
N ILE A 136 3.46 -4.91 -6.39
CA ILE A 136 3.92 -4.74 -5.01
C ILE A 136 4.16 -6.11 -4.37
N PHE A 137 3.21 -7.04 -4.51
CA PHE A 137 3.35 -8.38 -3.95
C PHE A 137 4.43 -9.21 -4.64
N HIS A 138 4.54 -9.10 -5.96
CA HIS A 138 5.59 -9.77 -6.74
C HIS A 138 6.99 -9.40 -6.27
N ASP A 139 7.21 -8.13 -5.91
CA ASP A 139 8.50 -7.63 -5.43
C ASP A 139 8.73 -7.90 -3.93
N ALA A 140 7.75 -7.59 -3.07
CA ALA A 140 7.95 -7.59 -1.62
C ALA A 140 7.81 -8.98 -0.98
N TYR A 141 6.84 -9.80 -1.40
CA TYR A 141 6.57 -11.08 -0.76
C TYR A 141 7.75 -12.09 -0.82
N PRO A 142 8.51 -12.25 -1.91
CA PRO A 142 9.67 -13.14 -1.90
C PRO A 142 10.76 -12.68 -0.92
N GLN A 143 10.86 -11.38 -0.62
CA GLN A 143 11.78 -10.86 0.40
C GLN A 143 11.37 -11.33 1.80
N LEU A 144 10.07 -11.31 2.10
CA LEU A 144 9.52 -11.82 3.35
C LEU A 144 9.82 -13.32 3.53
N LEU A 145 9.56 -14.12 2.50
CA LEU A 145 9.86 -15.56 2.51
C LEU A 145 11.36 -15.83 2.66
N LEU A 146 12.21 -15.02 2.02
CA LEU A 146 13.67 -15.15 2.16
C LEU A 146 14.15 -14.82 3.57
N TYR A 147 13.56 -13.81 4.24
CA TYR A 147 13.81 -13.51 5.64
C TYR A 147 13.41 -14.68 6.55
N GLU A 148 12.21 -15.24 6.37
CA GLU A 148 11.77 -16.43 7.11
C GLU A 148 12.76 -17.59 6.96
N LYS A 149 13.18 -17.89 5.73
CA LYS A 149 14.17 -18.94 5.46
C LYS A 149 15.54 -18.64 6.04
N SER A 150 15.94 -17.37 6.06
CA SER A 150 17.18 -16.93 6.73
C SER A 150 17.13 -17.19 8.23
N LYS A 151 15.99 -16.93 8.89
CA LYS A 151 15.79 -17.26 10.32
C LYS A 151 15.83 -18.75 10.59
N GLU A 152 15.10 -19.54 9.81
CA GLU A 152 15.05 -21.00 9.96
C GLU A 152 16.45 -21.63 9.83
N GLN A 153 17.25 -21.17 8.87
CA GLN A 153 18.60 -21.67 8.62
C GLN A 153 19.68 -20.99 9.47
N LYS A 154 19.32 -19.97 10.26
CA LYS A 154 20.24 -19.13 11.03
C LYS A 154 21.38 -18.57 10.18
N LYS A 155 21.09 -18.22 8.92
CA LYS A 155 22.07 -17.76 7.93
C LYS A 155 21.48 -16.60 7.14
N LYS A 156 22.28 -15.56 6.87
CA LYS A 156 21.89 -14.49 5.94
C LYS A 156 21.81 -15.05 4.51
N LEU A 157 20.65 -14.93 3.86
CA LEU A 157 20.43 -15.38 2.48
C LEU A 157 20.13 -14.23 1.51
N PHE A 158 20.37 -12.97 1.92
CA PHE A 158 19.93 -11.80 1.16
C PHE A 158 20.71 -11.55 -0.14
N HIS A 159 21.85 -12.22 -0.34
CA HIS A 159 22.52 -12.30 -1.65
C HIS A 159 21.64 -12.97 -2.72
N LEU A 160 20.56 -13.65 -2.32
CA LEU A 160 19.58 -14.24 -3.23
C LEU A 160 18.52 -13.24 -3.74
N LEU A 161 18.41 -12.05 -3.16
CA LEU A 161 17.42 -11.03 -3.56
C LEU A 161 17.42 -10.70 -5.06
N PRO A 162 18.58 -10.54 -5.73
CA PRO A 162 18.61 -10.25 -7.17
C PRO A 162 17.94 -11.33 -8.04
N TYR A 163 17.88 -12.58 -7.58
CA TYR A 163 17.23 -13.68 -8.32
C TYR A 163 15.70 -13.58 -8.30
N PHE A 164 15.14 -12.72 -7.45
CA PHE A 164 13.73 -12.33 -7.44
C PHE A 164 13.49 -10.98 -8.14
N SER A 165 14.52 -10.39 -8.76
CA SER A 165 14.48 -9.06 -9.38
C SER A 165 14.16 -7.92 -8.39
N VAL A 166 14.45 -8.15 -7.10
CA VAL A 166 14.38 -7.14 -6.05
C VAL A 166 15.54 -6.17 -6.22
N SER A 167 15.26 -4.87 -6.04
CA SER A 167 16.27 -3.81 -6.14
C SER A 167 17.45 -4.04 -5.20
N ALA A 168 18.66 -3.74 -5.66
CA ALA A 168 19.87 -3.73 -4.84
C ALA A 168 19.74 -2.80 -3.62
N PHE A 169 18.82 -1.83 -3.65
CA PHE A 169 18.45 -0.99 -2.52
C PHE A 169 18.08 -1.81 -1.27
N MET A 170 17.37 -2.93 -1.42
CA MET A 170 16.80 -3.66 -0.28
C MET A 170 17.79 -4.57 0.45
N GLN A 171 18.86 -5.02 -0.20
CA GLN A 171 19.77 -6.00 0.40
C GLN A 171 20.42 -5.49 1.70
N PRO A 172 21.01 -4.28 1.75
CA PRO A 172 21.62 -3.77 2.99
C PRO A 172 20.63 -3.62 4.14
N PHE A 173 19.39 -3.22 3.87
CA PHE A 173 18.36 -3.08 4.90
C PHE A 173 17.93 -4.42 5.50
N TRP A 174 17.82 -5.46 4.68
CA TRP A 174 17.55 -6.81 5.18
C TRP A 174 18.71 -7.38 5.98
N GLU A 175 19.95 -7.15 5.55
CA GLU A 175 21.14 -7.54 6.30
C GLU A 175 21.19 -6.86 7.66
N HIS A 176 20.97 -5.55 7.69
CA HIS A 176 20.88 -4.76 8.92
C HIS A 176 19.77 -5.29 9.85
N PHE A 177 18.54 -5.43 9.32
CA PHE A 177 17.40 -5.90 10.12
C PHE A 177 17.58 -7.32 10.68
N TYR A 178 18.25 -8.19 9.94
CA TYR A 178 18.54 -9.55 10.42
C TYR A 178 19.37 -9.53 11.70
N GLU A 179 20.30 -8.58 11.84
CA GLU A 179 21.17 -8.41 13.00
C GLU A 179 20.54 -7.58 14.12
N THR A 180 19.90 -6.47 13.79
CA THR A 180 19.48 -5.47 14.78
C THR A 180 18.01 -5.56 15.18
N LYS A 181 17.16 -6.17 14.33
CA LYS A 181 15.70 -6.13 14.44
C LYS A 181 15.13 -4.69 14.41
N ASP A 182 15.83 -3.76 13.76
CA ASP A 182 15.36 -2.39 13.57
C ASP A 182 14.17 -2.32 12.58
N ALA A 183 12.97 -2.58 13.10
CA ALA A 183 11.75 -2.62 12.33
C ALA A 183 11.38 -1.26 11.68
N PRO A 184 11.57 -0.10 12.33
CA PRO A 184 11.40 1.20 11.68
C PRO A 184 12.21 1.38 10.41
N VAL A 185 13.52 1.10 10.44
CA VAL A 185 14.40 1.29 9.28
C VAL A 185 14.00 0.35 8.15
N LEU A 186 13.77 -0.94 8.42
CA LEU A 186 13.34 -1.90 7.39
C LEU A 186 11.98 -1.50 6.78
N THR A 187 11.03 -1.06 7.61
CA THR A 187 9.68 -0.74 7.15
C THR A 187 9.69 0.46 6.21
N VAL A 188 10.45 1.50 6.54
CA VAL A 188 10.60 2.67 5.67
C VAL A 188 11.33 2.31 4.38
N ALA A 189 12.36 1.45 4.43
CA ALA A 189 13.03 0.95 3.23
C ALA A 189 12.06 0.19 2.31
N LEU A 190 11.24 -0.72 2.84
CA LEU A 190 10.23 -1.43 2.06
C LEU A 190 9.19 -0.48 1.45
N ILE A 191 8.77 0.56 2.17
CA ILE A 191 7.88 1.62 1.62
C ILE A 191 8.55 2.34 0.46
N ILE A 192 9.81 2.78 0.61
CA ILE A 192 10.54 3.49 -0.45
C ILE A 192 10.66 2.59 -1.69
N ASN A 193 11.10 1.35 -1.50
CA ASN A 193 11.26 0.38 -2.57
C ASN A 193 9.94 0.12 -3.31
N GLU A 194 8.85 -0.11 -2.58
CA GLU A 194 7.51 -0.29 -3.15
C GLU A 194 7.11 0.91 -4.03
N GLN A 195 7.24 2.13 -3.49
CA GLN A 195 6.77 3.34 -4.15
C GLN A 195 7.58 3.70 -5.39
N GLN A 196 8.89 3.42 -5.38
CA GLN A 196 9.76 3.54 -6.56
C GLN A 196 9.48 2.45 -7.59
N TYR A 197 9.27 1.22 -7.15
CA TYR A 197 8.96 0.08 -8.03
C TYR A 197 7.68 0.32 -8.83
N ILE A 198 6.61 0.81 -8.20
CA ILE A 198 5.35 1.13 -8.88
C ILE A 198 5.42 2.42 -9.70
N GLN A 199 6.28 3.38 -9.34
CA GLN A 199 6.42 4.64 -10.08
C GLN A 199 6.75 4.36 -11.54
N GLN A 200 7.76 3.53 -11.78
CA GLN A 200 8.26 3.23 -13.12
C GLN A 200 7.34 2.28 -13.90
N ARG A 201 6.71 1.32 -13.20
CA ARG A 201 5.98 0.21 -13.82
C ARG A 201 4.47 0.43 -13.96
N VAL A 202 3.90 1.32 -13.16
CA VAL A 202 2.46 1.59 -13.13
C VAL A 202 2.18 3.06 -13.34
N VAL A 203 2.70 3.93 -12.48
CA VAL A 203 2.36 5.36 -12.52
C VAL A 203 2.79 5.98 -13.84
N GLN A 204 4.01 5.71 -14.31
CA GLN A 204 4.54 6.25 -15.58
C GLN A 204 4.13 5.46 -16.82
N HIS A 205 3.42 4.35 -16.67
CA HIS A 205 3.04 3.54 -17.82
C HIS A 205 2.07 4.31 -18.73
N PRO A 206 2.31 4.41 -20.06
CA PRO A 206 1.53 5.28 -20.96
C PRO A 206 0.02 5.06 -20.87
N PHE A 207 -0.41 3.79 -20.85
CA PHE A 207 -1.82 3.43 -20.70
C PHE A 207 -2.43 4.01 -19.41
N PHE A 208 -1.76 3.89 -18.26
CA PHE A 208 -2.31 4.41 -17.00
C PHE A 208 -2.19 5.92 -16.88
N GLN A 209 -1.15 6.51 -17.47
CA GLN A 209 -1.03 7.97 -17.57
C GLN A 209 -2.24 8.58 -18.27
N GLU A 210 -2.60 8.03 -19.42
CA GLU A 210 -3.72 8.51 -20.23
C GLU A 210 -5.08 8.19 -19.61
N GLN A 211 -5.28 6.94 -19.19
CA GLN A 211 -6.60 6.45 -18.82
C GLN A 211 -6.96 6.69 -17.35
N VAL A 212 -5.97 6.93 -16.47
CA VAL A 212 -6.22 7.04 -15.01
C VAL A 212 -5.56 8.25 -14.38
N ILE A 213 -4.24 8.46 -14.54
CA ILE A 213 -3.52 9.50 -13.78
C ILE A 213 -3.98 10.91 -14.17
N LYS A 214 -4.14 11.19 -15.47
CA LYS A 214 -4.63 12.50 -15.95
C LYS A 214 -6.07 12.80 -15.53
N THR A 215 -6.91 11.76 -15.43
CA THR A 215 -8.32 11.88 -15.00
C THR A 215 -8.47 11.82 -13.48
N PHE A 216 -7.43 11.43 -12.75
CA PHE A 216 -7.46 11.18 -11.31
C PHE A 216 -7.93 12.36 -10.45
N PRO A 217 -7.50 13.62 -10.68
CA PRO A 217 -8.01 14.75 -9.91
C PRO A 217 -9.52 14.95 -10.06
N PHE A 218 -10.03 14.75 -11.27
CA PHE A 218 -11.46 14.82 -11.57
C PHE A 218 -12.22 13.66 -10.92
N LEU A 219 -11.69 12.44 -11.02
CA LEU A 219 -12.26 11.27 -10.33
C LEU A 219 -12.28 11.48 -8.80
N CYS A 220 -11.19 11.98 -8.20
CA CYS A 220 -11.16 12.28 -6.76
C CYS A 220 -12.24 13.27 -6.33
N GLN A 221 -12.49 14.30 -7.14
CA GLN A 221 -13.55 15.28 -6.89
C GLN A 221 -14.93 14.63 -6.98
N GLN A 222 -15.16 13.77 -7.97
CA GLN A 222 -16.42 13.02 -8.11
C GLN A 222 -16.63 11.97 -7.02
N TRP A 223 -15.54 11.38 -6.50
CA TRP A 223 -15.58 10.24 -5.59
C TRP A 223 -15.68 10.62 -4.11
N LEU A 224 -15.55 11.91 -3.74
CA LEU A 224 -15.69 12.47 -2.38
C LEU A 224 -15.36 11.45 -1.27
N GLY A 225 -14.08 11.24 -0.96
CA GLY A 225 -13.62 10.43 0.19
C GLY A 225 -13.16 8.99 -0.09
N PHE A 226 -13.09 8.55 -1.35
CA PHE A 226 -12.48 7.25 -1.70
C PHE A 226 -10.95 7.27 -1.81
N ASN A 227 -10.36 8.46 -1.85
CA ASN A 227 -8.92 8.62 -1.73
C ASN A 227 -8.43 8.44 -0.28
N ASP A 228 -9.31 8.11 0.66
CA ASP A 228 -8.93 7.75 2.01
C ASP A 228 -8.36 6.33 2.08
N VAL A 229 -7.14 6.20 2.59
CA VAL A 229 -6.61 4.92 3.06
C VAL A 229 -7.11 4.74 4.49
N LEU A 230 -8.12 3.89 4.64
CA LEU A 230 -8.82 3.65 5.89
C LEU A 230 -8.23 2.46 6.64
N ILE A 231 -8.13 2.59 7.95
CA ILE A 231 -7.77 1.53 8.87
C ILE A 231 -8.90 1.40 9.89
N PRO A 232 -9.72 0.35 9.81
CA PRO A 232 -10.77 0.10 10.80
C PRO A 232 -10.18 -0.42 12.12
N TYR A 233 -10.81 -0.02 13.22
CA TYR A 233 -10.49 -0.53 14.55
C TYR A 233 -11.76 -0.65 15.40
N LYS A 234 -11.78 -1.63 16.31
CA LYS A 234 -12.91 -1.80 17.23
C LYS A 234 -12.91 -0.72 18.31
N SER A 235 -14.08 -0.17 18.59
CA SER A 235 -14.33 0.77 19.69
C SER A 235 -15.65 0.36 20.37
N GLY A 236 -15.54 -0.46 21.42
CA GLY A 236 -16.71 -1.13 22.01
C GLY A 236 -17.41 -2.03 20.99
N ARG A 237 -18.72 -1.83 20.80
CA ARG A 237 -19.53 -2.54 19.80
C ARG A 237 -19.47 -1.93 18.39
N HIS A 238 -18.82 -0.78 18.22
CA HIS A 238 -18.78 -0.06 16.96
C HIS A 238 -17.42 -0.21 16.26
N VAL A 239 -17.43 -0.12 14.94
CA VAL A 239 -16.21 0.03 14.14
C VAL A 239 -15.98 1.52 13.89
N ARG A 240 -14.78 1.99 14.22
CA ARG A 240 -14.31 3.33 13.90
C ARG A 240 -13.20 3.25 12.86
N LEU A 241 -13.03 4.35 12.13
CA LEU A 241 -12.06 4.47 11.05
C LEU A 241 -11.00 5.49 11.43
N THR A 242 -9.75 5.11 11.22
CA THR A 242 -8.56 5.97 11.26
C THR A 242 -7.91 5.95 9.87
N GLY A 243 -7.01 6.87 9.53
CA GLY A 243 -6.32 6.78 8.24
C GLY A 243 -5.77 8.10 7.72
N ILE A 244 -5.52 8.14 6.41
CA ILE A 244 -5.02 9.33 5.69
C ILE A 244 -5.81 9.52 4.39
N THR A 245 -6.17 10.76 4.10
CA THR A 245 -6.66 11.17 2.78
C THR A 245 -5.49 11.37 1.82
N VAL A 246 -5.41 10.54 0.78
CA VAL A 246 -4.38 10.63 -0.26
C VAL A 246 -4.69 11.80 -1.18
N ARG A 247 -3.77 12.76 -1.28
CA ARG A 247 -3.82 13.83 -2.28
C ARG A 247 -2.63 13.67 -3.21
N ASP A 248 -2.75 14.12 -4.45
CA ASP A 248 -1.62 14.13 -5.39
C ASP A 248 -0.89 12.77 -5.52
N PHE A 249 -1.65 11.74 -5.93
CA PHE A 249 -1.14 10.37 -6.02
C PHE A 249 0.02 10.23 -7.01
N ALA A 250 0.17 11.13 -7.99
CA ALA A 250 1.23 11.04 -9.00
C ALA A 250 2.65 11.24 -8.41
N ASP A 251 2.76 12.00 -7.32
CA ASP A 251 4.03 12.32 -6.64
C ASP A 251 4.53 11.15 -5.77
N VAL A 252 5.66 10.55 -6.16
CA VAL A 252 6.29 9.42 -5.44
C VAL A 252 6.73 9.80 -4.03
N SER A 253 7.31 10.99 -3.84
CA SER A 253 7.75 11.46 -2.51
C SER A 253 6.55 11.60 -1.58
N HIS A 254 5.42 12.06 -2.11
CA HIS A 254 4.20 12.15 -1.31
C HIS A 254 3.65 10.79 -0.93
N ARG A 255 3.64 9.81 -1.84
CA ARG A 255 3.22 8.45 -1.51
C ARG A 255 4.14 7.79 -0.48
N ILE A 256 5.44 8.05 -0.53
CA ILE A 256 6.40 7.62 0.50
C ILE A 256 6.02 8.22 1.86
N GLU A 257 5.80 9.54 1.95
CA GLU A 257 5.37 10.19 3.19
C GLU A 257 4.04 9.64 3.74
N ILE A 258 3.07 9.34 2.88
CA ILE A 258 1.81 8.70 3.28
C ILE A 258 2.07 7.32 3.89
N GLY A 259 2.90 6.49 3.26
CA GLY A 259 3.30 5.18 3.79
C GLY A 259 3.95 5.30 5.16
N LYS A 260 4.91 6.23 5.32
CA LYS A 260 5.59 6.49 6.60
C LYS A 260 4.61 6.99 7.66
N ALA A 261 3.67 7.87 7.31
CA ALA A 261 2.67 8.40 8.22
C ALA A 261 1.68 7.33 8.70
N LEU A 262 1.24 6.43 7.81
CA LEU A 262 0.42 5.27 8.18
C LEU A 262 1.18 4.33 9.12
N TYR A 263 2.46 4.09 8.85
CA TYR A 263 3.33 3.31 9.73
C TYR A 263 3.47 3.95 11.12
N GLY A 264 3.81 5.24 11.17
CA GLY A 264 3.92 6.03 12.40
C GLY A 264 2.63 6.02 13.22
N MET A 265 1.48 6.24 12.57
CA MET A 265 0.17 6.18 13.18
C MET A 265 -0.13 4.82 13.80
N LEU A 266 0.21 3.73 13.10
CA LEU A 266 -0.12 2.38 13.52
C LEU A 266 0.78 1.89 14.66
N PHE A 267 2.10 2.03 14.53
CA PHE A 267 3.06 1.38 15.44
C PHE A 267 3.56 2.26 16.59
N TYR A 268 3.43 3.59 16.52
CA TYR A 268 3.80 4.49 17.62
C TYR A 268 2.63 4.83 18.55
N ARG A 269 1.48 4.15 18.37
CA ARG A 269 0.29 4.29 19.21
C ARG A 269 -0.21 2.91 19.65
N ASN A 270 0.41 2.35 20.69
CA ASN A 270 0.15 0.97 21.13
C ASN A 270 -1.34 0.64 21.29
N SER A 271 -2.13 1.52 21.92
CA SER A 271 -3.57 1.27 22.08
C SER A 271 -4.34 1.18 20.75
N LEU A 272 -3.92 1.92 19.73
CA LEU A 272 -4.50 1.86 18.40
C LEU A 272 -4.08 0.56 17.70
N PHE A 273 -2.79 0.22 17.73
CA PHE A 273 -2.26 -1.03 17.18
C PHE A 273 -3.07 -2.24 17.67
N GLN A 274 -3.26 -2.38 18.99
CA GLN A 274 -3.99 -3.52 19.56
C GLN A 274 -5.43 -3.62 19.06
N ARG A 275 -6.14 -2.49 18.93
CA ARG A 275 -7.53 -2.46 18.43
C ARG A 275 -7.62 -2.76 16.93
N VAL A 276 -6.63 -2.33 16.15
CA VAL A 276 -6.52 -2.62 14.71
C VAL A 276 -6.17 -4.09 14.49
N TYR A 277 -5.20 -4.61 15.24
CA TYR A 277 -4.81 -6.02 15.19
C TYR A 277 -5.98 -6.94 15.56
N HIS A 278 -6.66 -6.65 16.66
CA HIS A 278 -7.85 -7.40 17.07
C HIS A 278 -8.96 -7.35 16.00
N PHE A 279 -9.17 -6.20 15.37
CA PHE A 279 -10.10 -6.09 14.24
C PHE A 279 -9.70 -6.99 13.07
N ALA A 280 -8.41 -6.98 12.67
CA ALA A 280 -7.91 -7.81 11.58
C ALA A 280 -8.07 -9.31 11.87
N CYS A 281 -7.76 -9.77 13.09
CA CYS A 281 -7.95 -11.16 13.51
C CYS A 281 -9.41 -11.64 13.38
N GLN A 282 -10.38 -10.76 13.59
CA GLN A 282 -11.79 -11.12 13.63
C GLN A 282 -12.54 -10.83 12.32
N THR A 283 -11.88 -10.18 11.37
CA THR A 283 -12.53 -9.68 10.16
C THR A 283 -11.77 -10.13 8.93
N LYS A 284 -12.17 -11.28 8.39
CA LYS A 284 -11.63 -11.83 7.15
C LYS A 284 -11.78 -10.82 6.00
N HIS A 285 -10.72 -10.66 5.22
CA HIS A 285 -10.77 -9.84 4.00
C HIS A 285 -11.41 -10.61 2.84
N THR A 286 -12.34 -9.96 2.16
CA THR A 286 -13.08 -10.49 1.00
C THR A 286 -13.04 -9.56 -0.20
N GLY A 287 -12.31 -8.45 -0.09
CA GLY A 287 -12.38 -7.36 -1.05
C GLY A 287 -13.53 -6.40 -0.76
N SER A 288 -14.66 -6.86 -0.23
CA SER A 288 -15.82 -5.99 0.01
C SER A 288 -15.56 -4.90 1.07
N ARG A 289 -16.09 -3.70 0.85
CA ARG A 289 -16.10 -2.64 1.86
C ARG A 289 -16.98 -2.97 3.07
N ALA A 290 -17.90 -3.93 2.94
CA ALA A 290 -18.65 -4.47 4.07
C ALA A 290 -17.74 -5.08 5.15
N ASP A 291 -16.51 -5.46 4.80
CA ASP A 291 -15.52 -5.89 5.77
C ASP A 291 -15.14 -4.74 6.72
N PHE A 292 -15.09 -3.50 6.24
CA PHE A 292 -14.71 -2.34 7.04
C PHE A 292 -15.91 -1.78 7.82
N TRP A 293 -17.08 -1.73 7.19
CA TRP A 293 -18.25 -1.06 7.79
C TRP A 293 -19.58 -1.78 7.51
N PRO A 294 -19.83 -2.94 8.16
CA PRO A 294 -20.95 -3.82 7.81
C PRO A 294 -22.34 -3.24 8.11
N HIS A 295 -22.46 -2.15 8.88
CA HIS A 295 -23.75 -1.50 9.10
C HIS A 295 -24.15 -0.53 7.98
N ILE A 296 -23.19 -0.11 7.13
CA ILE A 296 -23.46 0.77 5.98
C ILE A 296 -23.38 -0.01 4.68
N PHE A 297 -22.48 -0.98 4.59
CA PHE A 297 -22.22 -1.75 3.38
C PHE A 297 -22.67 -3.20 3.52
N SER A 298 -23.11 -3.79 2.41
CA SER A 298 -23.45 -5.21 2.30
C SER A 298 -22.75 -5.87 1.12
N LYS A 299 -22.40 -7.14 1.29
CA LYS A 299 -21.85 -8.01 0.24
C LYS A 299 -22.91 -8.44 -0.77
N THR A 300 -24.18 -8.38 -0.37
CA THR A 300 -25.34 -8.72 -1.19
C THR A 300 -26.23 -7.50 -1.35
N ASN A 301 -26.99 -7.45 -2.44
CA ASN A 301 -27.96 -6.39 -2.64
C ASN A 301 -29.20 -6.66 -1.79
N ASP A 302 -29.20 -6.16 -0.55
CA ASP A 302 -30.29 -6.36 0.43
C ASP A 302 -31.32 -5.22 0.45
N GLY A 303 -31.19 -4.24 -0.45
CA GLY A 303 -32.09 -3.09 -0.57
C GLY A 303 -31.97 -2.03 0.54
N GLY A 304 -31.19 -2.27 1.60
CA GLY A 304 -31.04 -1.35 2.73
C GLY A 304 -29.64 -0.74 2.85
N ARG A 305 -28.59 -1.52 2.57
CA ARG A 305 -27.20 -1.09 2.67
C ARG A 305 -26.59 -0.83 1.30
N ILE A 306 -25.48 -0.09 1.27
CA ILE A 306 -24.72 0.15 0.05
C ILE A 306 -24.09 -1.18 -0.39
N PHE A 307 -24.40 -1.60 -1.62
CA PHE A 307 -23.86 -2.83 -2.17
C PHE A 307 -22.37 -2.64 -2.53
N SER A 308 -21.54 -3.51 -1.95
CA SER A 308 -20.11 -3.65 -2.23
C SER A 308 -19.80 -5.14 -2.33
N PRO A 309 -19.71 -5.72 -3.54
CA PRO A 309 -19.56 -7.16 -3.73
C PRO A 309 -18.25 -7.69 -3.16
N THR A 310 -18.12 -9.02 -3.08
CA THR A 310 -16.80 -9.64 -2.85
C THR A 310 -15.93 -9.54 -4.10
N LEU A 311 -14.62 -9.72 -3.97
CA LEU A 311 -13.70 -9.65 -5.11
C LEU A 311 -14.05 -10.69 -6.18
N SER A 312 -14.35 -11.92 -5.77
CA SER A 312 -14.70 -13.02 -6.69
C SER A 312 -16.01 -12.79 -7.45
N ASP A 313 -16.96 -12.06 -6.85
CA ASP A 313 -18.23 -11.72 -7.51
C ASP A 313 -18.07 -10.52 -8.45
N ALA A 314 -17.11 -9.63 -8.16
CA ALA A 314 -16.89 -8.40 -8.92
C ALA A 314 -15.99 -8.58 -10.13
N TRP A 315 -14.93 -9.38 -10.00
CA TRP A 315 -13.85 -9.46 -10.98
C TRP A 315 -13.29 -10.87 -11.12
N PRO A 316 -12.96 -11.31 -12.36
CA PRO A 316 -12.25 -12.56 -12.55
C PRO A 316 -10.80 -12.46 -12.07
N VAL A 317 -10.19 -13.62 -11.80
CA VAL A 317 -8.74 -13.70 -11.59
C VAL A 317 -8.03 -13.27 -12.88
N MET A 318 -7.06 -12.37 -12.74
CA MET A 318 -6.28 -11.85 -13.85
C MET A 318 -4.90 -12.52 -13.90
N GLU A 319 -4.48 -12.94 -15.08
CA GLU A 319 -3.10 -13.38 -15.30
C GLU A 319 -2.18 -12.17 -15.47
N HIS A 320 -1.03 -12.21 -14.80
CA HIS A 320 -0.06 -11.12 -14.80
C HIS A 320 1.28 -11.57 -15.37
N ARG A 321 1.92 -10.67 -16.13
CA ARG A 321 3.30 -10.82 -16.60
C ARG A 321 4.20 -9.78 -15.96
N PHE A 322 5.46 -10.15 -15.73
CA PHE A 322 6.48 -9.30 -15.07
C PHE A 322 7.74 -9.17 -15.95
N PRO A 323 7.63 -8.54 -17.14
CA PRO A 323 8.75 -8.45 -18.08
C PRO A 323 9.84 -7.47 -17.62
N ASP A 324 9.46 -6.42 -16.88
CA ASP A 324 10.39 -5.37 -16.46
C ASP A 324 11.14 -5.77 -15.17
N LYS A 325 12.42 -6.13 -15.35
CA LYS A 325 13.35 -6.53 -14.28
C LYS A 325 14.41 -5.46 -13.98
N ARG A 326 14.25 -4.24 -14.47
CA ARG A 326 15.22 -3.15 -14.25
C ARG A 326 15.26 -2.77 -12.77
N ASP A 327 16.46 -2.51 -12.28
CA ASP A 327 16.64 -1.92 -10.95
C ASP A 327 16.34 -0.42 -11.02
N TRP A 328 15.57 0.08 -10.05
CA TRP A 328 15.28 1.51 -9.93
C TRP A 328 16.38 2.26 -9.17
N PHE A 329 17.22 1.56 -8.42
CA PHE A 329 18.19 2.16 -7.52
C PHE A 329 19.50 2.52 -8.24
N TYR A 330 19.75 3.82 -8.37
CA TYR A 330 20.98 4.37 -8.96
C TYR A 330 21.50 5.61 -8.24
N ASP A 331 20.77 6.12 -7.24
CA ASP A 331 21.10 7.35 -6.53
C ASP A 331 20.92 7.18 -5.01
N LEU A 332 22.00 7.42 -4.26
CA LEU A 332 22.03 7.38 -2.80
C LEU A 332 21.27 8.53 -2.15
N THR A 333 20.94 9.62 -2.88
CA THR A 333 20.17 10.70 -2.28
C THR A 333 18.84 10.20 -1.72
N ILE A 334 18.24 9.13 -2.27
CA ILE A 334 16.99 8.56 -1.75
C ILE A 334 17.07 8.12 -0.28
N LEU A 335 18.26 7.85 0.25
CA LEU A 335 18.46 7.43 1.64
C LEU A 335 17.93 8.46 2.65
N HIS A 336 17.91 9.75 2.32
CA HIS A 336 17.34 10.78 3.21
C HIS A 336 15.86 10.54 3.56
N GLU A 337 15.10 9.83 2.72
CA GLU A 337 13.71 9.48 3.01
C GLU A 337 13.57 8.47 4.16
N ALA A 338 14.64 7.72 4.46
CA ALA A 338 14.72 6.70 5.50
C ALA A 338 15.18 7.24 6.87
N GLU A 339 15.43 8.54 7.00
CA GLU A 339 15.93 9.15 8.25
C GLU A 339 14.83 9.40 9.28
N ARG A 340 13.59 9.59 8.83
CA ARG A 340 12.50 10.08 9.69
C ARG A 340 11.12 9.54 9.32
N ILE A 341 10.27 9.45 10.33
CA ILE A 341 8.86 9.10 10.21
C ILE A 341 8.01 10.28 10.69
N PRO A 342 7.03 10.75 9.91
CA PRO A 342 6.09 11.76 10.38
C PRO A 342 5.12 11.19 11.42
N LEU A 343 4.84 11.98 12.46
CA LEU A 343 3.84 11.70 13.48
C LEU A 343 2.60 12.56 13.25
N MET A 344 1.48 11.91 12.98
CA MET A 344 0.20 12.60 12.87
C MET A 344 -0.42 12.82 14.25
N SER A 345 -1.05 13.98 14.47
CA SER A 345 -1.67 14.36 15.75
C SER A 345 -3.11 13.83 15.91
N HIS A 346 -3.93 13.78 14.85
CA HIS A 346 -5.33 13.32 14.93
C HIS A 346 -5.74 12.42 13.76
N PRO A 347 -5.87 11.10 13.96
CA PRO A 347 -6.02 10.20 12.82
C PRO A 347 -7.45 9.70 12.59
N SER A 348 -8.44 10.08 13.43
CA SER A 348 -9.82 9.61 13.28
C SER A 348 -10.49 10.19 12.03
N LEU A 349 -10.80 9.33 11.06
CA LEU A 349 -11.50 9.69 9.83
C LEU A 349 -12.99 9.34 9.85
N THR A 350 -13.51 8.79 10.96
CA THR A 350 -14.88 8.22 10.99
C THR A 350 -15.96 9.22 10.55
N LEU A 351 -15.98 10.42 11.13
CA LEU A 351 -16.98 11.45 10.81
C LEU A 351 -16.76 12.04 9.41
N HIS A 352 -15.49 12.35 9.07
CA HIS A 352 -15.13 12.85 7.75
C HIS A 352 -15.59 11.89 6.63
N TYR A 353 -15.29 10.61 6.80
CA TYR A 353 -15.64 9.58 5.86
C TYR A 353 -17.18 9.36 5.80
N ALA A 354 -17.90 9.43 6.92
CA ALA A 354 -19.36 9.37 6.93
C ALA A 354 -20.00 10.53 6.13
N ASP A 355 -19.50 11.75 6.32
CA ASP A 355 -20.03 12.94 5.63
C ASP A 355 -19.76 12.90 4.14
N ASN A 356 -18.56 12.46 3.76
CA ASN A 356 -18.18 12.21 2.37
C ASN A 356 -19.08 11.17 1.71
N LEU A 357 -19.34 10.05 2.38
CA LEU A 357 -20.21 9.00 1.88
C LEU A 357 -21.66 9.47 1.69
N LYS A 358 -22.20 10.26 2.64
CA LYS A 358 -23.54 10.87 2.51
C LYS A 358 -23.63 11.78 1.29
N LYS A 359 -22.59 12.59 1.01
CA LYS A 359 -22.55 13.44 -0.18
C LYS A 359 -22.53 12.59 -1.46
N LEU A 360 -21.72 11.54 -1.50
CA LEU A 360 -21.67 10.63 -2.64
C LEU A 360 -23.01 9.93 -2.91
N GLN A 361 -23.72 9.49 -1.86
CA GLN A 361 -25.07 8.91 -1.99
C GLN A 361 -26.06 9.90 -2.59
N LYS A 362 -26.01 11.18 -2.20
CA LYS A 362 -26.86 12.24 -2.76
C LYS A 362 -26.56 12.44 -4.26
N ILE A 363 -25.29 12.51 -4.63
CA ILE A 363 -24.87 12.63 -6.04
C ILE A 363 -25.38 11.43 -6.83
N ALA A 364 -25.12 10.21 -6.37
CA ALA A 364 -25.57 8.99 -7.04
C ALA A 364 -27.10 8.94 -7.21
N THR A 365 -27.87 9.42 -6.22
CA THR A 365 -29.33 9.50 -6.31
C THR A 365 -29.77 10.50 -7.39
N ALA A 366 -29.19 11.70 -7.39
CA ALA A 366 -29.49 12.73 -8.38
C ALA A 366 -29.11 12.29 -9.81
N THR A 367 -27.96 11.64 -9.98
CA THR A 367 -27.53 11.12 -11.28
C THR A 367 -28.49 10.04 -11.81
N LYS A 368 -28.95 9.11 -10.95
CA LYS A 368 -29.96 8.12 -11.37
C LYS A 368 -31.27 8.78 -11.81
N GLN A 369 -31.74 9.77 -11.07
CA GLN A 369 -32.96 10.51 -11.44
C GLN A 369 -32.80 11.19 -12.80
N ALA A 370 -31.67 11.83 -13.05
CA ALA A 370 -31.38 12.50 -14.33
C ALA A 370 -31.22 11.54 -15.52
N MET A 371 -30.86 10.27 -15.30
CA MET A 371 -30.79 9.25 -16.35
C MET A 371 -32.17 8.65 -16.70
N HIS A 372 -33.16 8.81 -15.81
CA HIS A 372 -34.52 8.29 -15.98
C HIS A 372 -35.53 9.37 -16.40
N SER A 373 -35.14 10.65 -16.33
CA SER A 373 -35.83 11.79 -16.96
C SER A 373 -35.36 11.97 -18.39
#